data_AF-A0A925B777-F1
#
_entry.id   AF-A0A925B777-F1
#
_cell.length_a   1.000
_cell.length_b   1.000
_cell.length_c   1.000
_cell.angle_alpha   90.00
_cell.angle_beta   90.00
_cell.angle_gamma   90.00
#
_symmetry.space_group_name_H-M   'P 1'
#
loop_
_entity.id
_entity.type
_entity.pdbx_description
1 polymer ?
#
loop_
_entity_poly.entity_id
_entity_poly.type
_entity_poly.pdbx_seq_one_letter_code
_entity_poly.pdbx_strand_id
1 'polypeptide(L)' 'MTQITDNNAAALHATPYGTLPPASPMPSRKPISLPRILEMRTRGEKITMITAYDATFAAVA' A
#
# COMPACT_ATOMS: atom_id res chain seq x y z
N MET A 1 -28.93 18.36 -6.93
CA MET A 1 -27.73 18.23 -7.78
C MET A 1 -26.49 18.44 -6.91
N THR A 2 -26.17 17.47 -6.05
CA THR A 2 -25.04 17.55 -5.12
C THR A 2 -23.84 16.86 -5.75
N GLN A 3 -22.90 17.65 -6.26
CA GLN A 3 -21.66 17.16 -6.86
C GLN A 3 -20.74 16.58 -5.78
N ILE A 4 -20.16 15.45 -6.14
CA ILE A 4 -19.24 14.63 -5.36
C ILE A 4 -17.85 15.25 -5.58
N THR A 5 -17.16 15.65 -4.51
CA THR A 5 -15.84 16.26 -4.59
C THR A 5 -14.78 15.19 -4.84
N ASP A 6 -14.26 15.13 -6.06
CA ASP A 6 -13.14 14.27 -6.45
C ASP A 6 -11.81 14.80 -5.88
N ASN A 7 -11.42 14.30 -4.71
CA ASN A 7 -10.12 14.56 -4.09
C ASN A 7 -9.04 13.62 -4.64
N ASN A 8 -8.55 13.81 -5.87
CA ASN A 8 -7.39 13.05 -6.36
C ASN A 8 -6.61 13.71 -7.53
N ALA A 9 -6.15 14.95 -7.36
CA ALA A 9 -5.32 15.63 -8.38
C ALA A 9 -3.84 15.81 -7.99
N ALA A 10 -3.44 15.46 -6.75
CA ALA A 10 -2.11 15.79 -6.24
C ALA A 10 -1.02 14.72 -6.47
N ALA A 11 -1.36 13.55 -7.04
CA ALA A 11 -0.43 12.40 -7.11
C ALA A 11 0.44 12.33 -8.39
N LEU A 12 0.34 13.27 -9.33
CA LEU A 12 0.96 13.15 -10.67
C LEU A 12 2.26 13.95 -10.90
N HIS A 13 2.77 14.68 -9.91
CA HIS A 13 3.97 15.51 -10.09
C HIS A 13 5.15 15.00 -9.26
N ALA A 14 5.80 13.93 -9.74
CA ALA A 14 7.17 13.63 -9.37
C ALA A 14 8.08 14.69 -10.04
N THR A 15 8.63 15.61 -9.26
CA THR A 15 9.55 16.63 -9.79
C THR A 15 10.83 15.98 -10.31
N PRO A 16 11.40 16.44 -11.45
CA PRO A 16 12.52 15.80 -12.14
C PRO A 16 13.85 15.80 -11.35
N TYR A 17 13.91 16.47 -10.20
CA TYR A 17 15.07 16.48 -9.30
C TYR A 17 14.64 16.12 -7.87
N GLY A 18 14.63 14.82 -7.55
CA GLY A 18 15.04 14.30 -6.25
C GLY A 18 14.20 14.56 -4.98
N THR A 19 12.95 15.02 -5.05
CA THR A 19 12.07 14.95 -3.86
C THR A 19 11.41 13.58 -3.80
N LEU A 20 11.48 12.91 -2.65
CA LEU A 20 10.79 11.63 -2.42
C LEU A 20 9.34 11.77 -2.91
N PRO A 21 8.84 10.84 -3.77
CA PRO A 21 7.45 10.88 -4.18
C PRO A 21 6.57 10.94 -2.93
N PRO A 22 5.41 11.64 -2.99
CA PRO A 22 4.47 11.66 -1.89
C PRO A 22 4.21 10.22 -1.45
N ALA A 23 4.24 9.98 -0.14
CA ALA A 23 4.13 8.65 0.43
C ALA A 23 3.00 7.87 -0.25
N SER A 24 3.28 6.63 -0.64
CA SER A 24 2.30 5.76 -1.27
C SER A 24 1.02 5.74 -0.43
N PRO A 25 -0.17 5.74 -1.06
CA PRO A 25 -1.44 5.78 -0.34
C PRO A 25 -1.46 4.65 0.70
N MET A 26 -1.90 4.99 1.93
CA MET A 26 -1.91 4.03 3.02
C MET A 26 -2.80 2.83 2.66
N PRO A 27 -2.37 1.60 3.00
CA PRO A 27 -3.17 0.41 2.71
C PRO A 27 -4.53 0.52 3.41
N SER A 28 -5.61 0.20 2.69
CA SER A 28 -6.96 0.11 3.26
C SER A 28 -7.10 -1.10 4.23
N ARG A 29 -6.24 -2.11 4.10
CA ARG A 29 -6.22 -3.30 4.96
C ARG A 29 -5.47 -3.05 6.27
N LYS A 30 -5.90 -3.72 7.34
CA LYS A 30 -5.20 -3.71 8.64
C LYS A 30 -3.75 -4.21 8.48
N PRO A 31 -2.78 -3.61 9.19
CA PRO A 31 -1.40 -4.09 9.19
C PRO A 31 -1.31 -5.57 9.60
N ILE A 32 -0.43 -6.32 8.93
CA ILE A 32 -0.18 -7.73 9.24
C ILE A 32 0.98 -7.81 10.25
N SER A 33 0.74 -8.48 11.37
CA SER A 33 1.72 -8.71 12.45
C SER A 33 2.15 -10.17 12.50
N LEU A 34 3.27 -10.46 13.17
CA LEU A 34 3.74 -11.85 13.34
C LEU A 34 2.71 -12.77 14.03
N PRO A 35 2.04 -12.36 15.14
CA PRO A 35 0.98 -13.18 15.73
C PRO A 35 -0.14 -13.49 14.73
N ARG A 36 -0.53 -12.51 13.90
CA ARG A 36 -1.56 -12.70 12.89
C ARG A 36 -1.14 -13.73 11.83
N ILE A 37 0.11 -13.70 11.39
CA ILE A 37 0.66 -14.71 10.46
C ILE A 37 0.61 -16.11 11.07
N LEU A 38 0.91 -16.25 12.37
CA LEU A 38 0.80 -17.53 13.07
C LEU A 38 -0.63 -18.06 13.07
N GLU A 39 -1.62 -17.23 13.38
CA GLU A 39 -3.04 -17.59 13.33
C GLU A 39 -3.52 -17.99 11.92
N MET A 40 -2.99 -17.34 10.88
CA MET A 40 -3.27 -17.73 9.48
C MET A 40 -2.73 -19.15 9.22
N ARG A 41 -1.50 -19.43 9.67
CA ARG A 41 -0.89 -20.75 9.55
C ARG A 41 -1.66 -21.82 10.32
N THR A 42 -2.10 -21.57 11.56
CA THR A 42 -2.85 -22.55 12.36
C THR A 42 -4.22 -22.88 11.76
N ARG A 43 -4.84 -21.92 11.08
CA ARG A 43 -6.10 -22.13 10.33
C ARG A 43 -5.90 -22.80 8.96
N GLY A 44 -4.66 -23.04 8.55
CA GLY A 44 -4.34 -23.63 7.25
C GLY A 44 -4.45 -22.67 6.06
N GLU A 45 -4.58 -21.36 6.32
CA GLU A 45 -4.57 -20.33 5.27
C GLU A 45 -3.17 -20.23 4.66
N LYS A 46 -3.08 -20.27 3.33
CA LYS A 46 -1.79 -20.14 2.63
C LYS A 46 -1.33 -18.69 2.65
N ILE A 47 -0.05 -18.48 2.94
CA ILE A 47 0.57 -17.16 3.01
C ILE A 47 1.41 -16.96 1.74
N THR A 48 0.97 -16.05 0.88
CA THR A 48 1.75 -15.62 -0.27
C THR A 48 2.72 -14.52 0.16
N MET A 49 4.00 -14.65 -0.19
CA MET A 49 5.05 -13.70 0.13
C MET A 49 5.78 -13.30 -1.16
N ILE A 50 6.07 -12.01 -1.31
CA ILE A 50 6.81 -11.46 -2.45
C ILE A 50 7.95 -10.58 -1.92
N THR A 51 9.03 -10.47 -2.69
CA THR A 51 10.13 -9.54 -2.38
C THR A 51 9.85 -8.18 -2.99
N ALA A 52 10.09 -7.12 -2.23
CA ALA A 52 9.99 -5.73 -2.67
C ALA A 52 11.25 -4.97 -2.20
N TYR A 53 11.87 -4.21 -3.08
CA TYR A 53 13.09 -3.45 -2.77
C TYR A 53 12.86 -1.94 -2.71
N ASP A 54 11.73 -1.47 -3.24
CA ASP A 54 11.36 -0.06 -3.26
C ASP A 54 9.86 0.13 -2.98
N ALA A 55 9.48 1.38 -2.73
CA ALA A 55 8.12 1.76 -2.36
C ALA A 55 7.10 1.53 -3.47
N THR A 56 7.50 1.62 -4.74
CA THR A 56 6.61 1.51 -5.91
C THR A 56 6.08 0.09 -6.03
N PHE A 57 6.97 -0.90 -5.95
CA PHE A 57 6.55 -2.30 -6.01
C PHE A 57 5.75 -2.71 -4.76
N ALA A 58 6.13 -2.22 -3.58
CA ALA A 58 5.39 -2.49 -2.36
C ALA A 58 3.94 -1.93 -2.38
N ALA A 59 3.70 -0.81 -3.07
CA ALA A 59 2.38 -0.18 -3.14
C ALA A 59 1.37 -0.93 -4.03
N VAL A 60 1.84 -1.78 -4.95
CA VAL A 60 0.98 -2.58 -5.86
C VAL A 60 0.41 -3.83 -5.17
N ALA A 61 1.03 -4.27 -4.08
CA ALA A 61 0.74 -5.54 -3.40
C ALA A 61 -0.22 -5.43 -2.20
#